data_AF-A0A961IL48-F1
#
_entry.id   AF-A0A961IL48-F1
#
_cell.length_a   1.000
_cell.length_b   1.000
_cell.length_c   1.000
_cell.angle_alpha   90.00
_cell.angle_beta   90.00
_cell.angle_gamma   90.00
#
_symmetry.space_group_name_H-M   'P 1'
#
loop_
_entity.id
_entity.type
_entity.pdbx_description
1 polymer ?
#
loop_
_entity_poly.entity_id
_entity_poly.type
_entity_poly.pdbx_seq_one_letter_code
_entity_poly.pdbx_strand_id
1 'polypeptide(L)'
;MNRTVAFFFLEAFTLAGGNCQSESDPSPALLLAILMRSSGQNSDLLTPQYHNEGSSSSFGITLDSFLAEVRNVPLQNPLSSAYTIPSEGTFAANKGAEYHHAVDLHPDGFATNVNIYAAHDGTITRCQTQGLPGGTVYRHFITISQDIQDSGATTIGKLVTIYGHLALDLDTGMPASGSTVSRGQLISQHLYSGTVGGPHLHFEIRYYRPTDSVVNGCTLNGTSTGIPEYYQSFASGSFTTRSAGPWSLGFWDPSAGYGYGYPANRSLNL
;
A
#
# COMPACT_ATOMS: atom_id res chain seq x y z
N MET A 1 22.08 -16.36 46.25
CA MET A 1 21.48 -15.43 45.27
C MET A 1 20.30 -16.14 44.65
N ASN A 2 19.09 -15.88 45.16
CA ASN A 2 17.86 -16.50 44.70
C ASN A 2 17.33 -15.76 43.47
N ARG A 3 17.09 -16.47 42.37
CA ARG A 3 16.30 -15.98 41.24
C ARG A 3 14.90 -16.58 41.35
N THR A 4 13.95 -15.75 41.73
CA THR A 4 12.51 -16.07 41.72
C THR A 4 12.02 -15.96 40.27
N VAL A 5 11.58 -17.08 39.70
CA VAL A 5 10.84 -17.12 38.43
C VAL A 5 9.36 -16.99 38.79
N ALA A 6 8.73 -15.91 38.35
CA ALA A 6 7.29 -15.72 38.49
C ALA A 6 6.56 -16.47 37.36
N PHE A 7 5.78 -17.49 37.74
CA PHE A 7 4.80 -18.12 36.85
C PHE A 7 3.50 -17.31 36.90
N PHE A 8 3.01 -16.88 35.73
CA PHE A 8 1.65 -16.35 35.59
C PHE A 8 0.67 -17.52 35.45
N PHE A 9 -0.30 -17.59 36.34
CA PHE A 9 -1.48 -18.45 36.23
C PHE A 9 -2.49 -17.81 35.27
N LEU A 10 -2.96 -18.56 34.28
CA LEU A 10 -4.07 -18.18 33.41
C LEU A 10 -5.33 -18.90 33.90
N GLU A 11 -6.29 -18.15 34.43
CA GLU A 11 -7.60 -18.69 34.82
C GLU A 11 -8.48 -18.88 33.59
N ALA A 12 -8.95 -20.10 33.38
CA ALA A 12 -9.93 -20.43 32.35
C ALA A 12 -11.36 -20.21 32.90
N PHE A 13 -12.06 -19.23 32.34
CA PHE A 13 -13.50 -19.04 32.58
C PHE A 13 -14.30 -19.95 31.63
N THR A 14 -15.03 -20.92 32.17
CA THR A 14 -16.10 -21.63 31.46
C THR A 14 -17.42 -20.88 31.63
N LEU A 15 -17.93 -20.31 30.53
CA LEU A 15 -19.32 -19.85 30.43
C LEU A 15 -20.08 -20.77 29.46
N ALA A 16 -21.15 -21.36 29.96
CA ALA A 16 -22.06 -22.22 29.21
C ALA A 16 -23.22 -21.41 28.62
N GLY A 17 -23.61 -21.76 27.39
CA GLY A 17 -24.98 -21.62 26.90
C GLY A 17 -25.24 -20.46 25.93
N GLY A 18 -25.02 -20.71 24.64
CA GLY A 18 -25.59 -19.90 23.55
C GLY A 18 -25.04 -20.35 22.20
N ASN A 19 -25.88 -20.98 21.36
CA ASN A 19 -25.57 -21.29 19.97
C ASN A 19 -25.52 -19.99 19.13
N CYS A 20 -24.48 -19.18 19.33
CA CYS A 20 -23.90 -18.38 18.27
C CYS A 20 -22.65 -19.15 17.82
N GLN A 21 -22.44 -19.34 16.52
CA GLN A 21 -21.13 -19.76 16.03
C GLN A 21 -20.16 -18.62 16.39
N SER A 22 -19.53 -18.74 17.57
CA SER A 22 -18.39 -17.89 17.92
C SER A 22 -17.32 -18.24 16.90
N GLU A 23 -16.96 -17.29 16.06
CA GLU A 23 -15.64 -17.31 15.43
C GLU A 23 -14.66 -17.52 16.59
N SER A 24 -14.04 -18.69 16.63
CA SER A 24 -13.14 -19.05 17.72
C SER A 24 -11.99 -18.05 17.69
N ASP A 25 -11.80 -17.31 18.79
CA ASP A 25 -10.68 -16.39 18.92
C ASP A 25 -9.38 -17.10 18.51
N PRO A 26 -8.49 -16.43 17.77
CA PRO A 26 -7.23 -17.03 17.37
C PRO A 26 -6.45 -17.45 18.61
N SER A 27 -5.84 -18.63 18.56
CA SER A 27 -5.04 -19.12 19.70
C SER A 27 -3.97 -18.08 20.09
N PRO A 28 -3.61 -17.95 21.38
CA PRO A 28 -2.56 -17.02 21.82
C PRO A 28 -1.21 -17.19 21.09
N ALA A 29 -0.90 -18.40 20.64
CA ALA A 29 0.30 -18.68 19.85
C ALA A 29 0.21 -18.10 18.42
N LEU A 30 -0.97 -18.13 17.81
CA LEU A 30 -1.24 -17.48 16.53
C LEU A 30 -1.17 -15.95 16.69
N LEU A 31 -1.75 -15.40 17.76
CA LEU A 31 -1.67 -13.97 18.05
C LEU A 31 -0.22 -13.50 18.25
N LEU A 32 0.59 -14.27 18.96
CA LEU A 32 2.01 -13.96 19.16
C LEU A 32 2.81 -14.05 17.84
N ALA A 33 2.54 -15.07 17.01
CA ALA A 33 3.17 -15.21 15.70
C ALA A 33 2.79 -14.08 14.74
N ILE A 34 1.52 -13.63 14.80
CA ILE A 34 1.00 -12.49 14.06
C ILE A 34 1.73 -11.21 14.50
N LEU A 35 1.80 -10.94 15.81
CA LEU A 35 2.47 -9.74 16.37
C LEU A 35 3.97 -9.69 16.04
N MET A 36 4.66 -10.83 16.01
CA MET A 36 6.07 -10.89 15.63
C MET A 36 6.31 -10.70 14.12
N ARG A 37 5.31 -10.97 13.27
CA ARG A 37 5.39 -10.77 11.81
C ARG A 37 4.88 -9.39 11.38
N SER A 38 3.99 -8.77 12.17
CA SER A 38 3.43 -7.45 11.90
C SER A 38 4.29 -6.29 12.40
N SER A 39 5.42 -6.53 13.05
CA SER A 39 6.41 -5.49 13.39
C SER A 39 7.38 -5.23 12.23
N GLY A 40 6.98 -4.39 11.27
CA GLY A 40 7.94 -3.76 10.37
C GLY A 40 8.90 -2.90 11.18
N GLN A 41 10.13 -2.67 10.69
CA GLN A 41 11.06 -1.76 11.38
C GLN A 41 10.63 -0.29 11.27
N ASN A 42 9.82 0.04 10.27
CA ASN A 42 9.26 1.36 10.03
C ASN A 42 7.74 1.35 10.18
N SER A 43 7.14 2.51 10.46
CA SER A 43 5.68 2.62 10.56
C SER A 43 5.03 2.74 9.19
N ASP A 44 4.15 1.80 8.86
CA ASP A 44 3.18 1.93 7.76
C ASP A 44 2.15 3.04 8.10
N LEU A 45 1.52 3.66 7.08
CA LEU A 45 0.44 4.64 7.28
C LEU A 45 -0.91 3.94 7.27
N LEU A 46 -1.28 3.32 8.39
CA LEU A 46 -2.50 2.52 8.52
C LEU A 46 -3.72 3.36 8.90
N THR A 47 -4.92 2.82 8.67
CA THR A 47 -6.18 3.49 9.03
C THR A 47 -6.24 3.89 10.52
N PRO A 48 -6.82 5.04 10.88
CA PRO A 48 -6.98 5.47 12.27
C PRO A 48 -7.66 4.42 13.16
N GLN A 49 -8.57 3.64 12.59
CA GLN A 49 -9.27 2.57 13.32
C GLN A 49 -8.29 1.59 13.96
N TYR A 50 -7.22 1.22 13.25
CA TYR A 50 -6.20 0.31 13.76
C TYR A 50 -5.52 0.85 15.03
N HIS A 51 -5.20 2.14 15.03
CA HIS A 51 -4.51 2.79 16.15
C HIS A 51 -5.43 3.09 17.33
N ASN A 52 -6.72 3.31 17.07
CA ASN A 52 -7.70 3.59 18.12
C ASN A 52 -8.16 2.31 18.82
N GLU A 53 -8.40 1.24 18.07
CA GLU A 53 -8.92 -0.03 18.62
C GLU A 53 -7.80 -0.98 19.05
N GLY A 54 -6.59 -0.82 18.50
CA GLY A 54 -5.43 -1.64 18.79
C GLY A 54 -5.48 -3.03 18.15
N SER A 55 -4.36 -3.75 18.25
CA SER A 55 -4.15 -5.08 17.66
C SER A 55 -5.01 -6.20 18.28
N SER A 56 -5.60 -5.98 19.45
CA SER A 56 -6.49 -6.96 20.11
C SER A 56 -7.94 -6.90 19.64
N SER A 57 -8.33 -5.89 18.85
CA SER A 57 -9.65 -5.82 18.25
C SER A 57 -9.79 -6.83 17.09
N SER A 58 -11.01 -7.22 16.72
CA SER A 58 -11.23 -8.09 15.55
C SER A 58 -10.68 -7.46 14.26
N PHE A 59 -10.83 -6.13 14.14
CA PHE A 59 -10.22 -5.35 13.06
C PHE A 59 -8.69 -5.40 13.11
N GLY A 60 -8.09 -5.17 14.29
CA GLY A 60 -6.65 -5.23 14.51
C GLY A 60 -6.04 -6.58 14.17
N ILE A 61 -6.65 -7.67 14.64
CA ILE A 61 -6.24 -9.05 14.34
C ILE A 61 -6.28 -9.32 12.83
N THR A 62 -7.35 -8.86 12.16
CA THR A 62 -7.49 -9.01 10.71
C THR A 62 -6.37 -8.28 9.97
N LEU A 63 -6.12 -7.01 10.34
CA LEU A 63 -5.08 -6.20 9.71
C LEU A 63 -3.69 -6.76 10.00
N ASP A 64 -3.38 -7.19 11.22
CA ASP A 64 -2.09 -7.80 11.53
C ASP A 64 -1.86 -9.10 10.76
N SER A 65 -2.91 -9.92 10.60
CA SER A 65 -2.85 -11.13 9.77
C SER A 65 -2.56 -10.79 8.31
N PHE A 66 -3.24 -9.78 7.77
CA PHE A 66 -2.95 -9.26 6.43
C PHE A 66 -1.51 -8.74 6.32
N LEU A 67 -1.03 -7.95 7.29
CA LEU A 67 0.34 -7.40 7.29
C LEU A 67 1.40 -8.51 7.33
N ALA A 68 1.15 -9.57 8.09
CA ALA A 68 2.02 -10.73 8.17
C ALA A 68 2.14 -11.43 6.80
N GLU A 69 1.03 -11.60 6.07
CA GLU A 69 1.05 -12.26 4.76
C GLU A 69 1.57 -11.34 3.66
N VAL A 70 1.07 -10.10 3.58
CA VAL A 70 1.43 -9.19 2.49
C VAL A 70 2.93 -8.94 2.48
N ARG A 71 3.60 -8.81 3.64
CA ARG A 71 5.04 -8.55 3.74
C ARG A 71 5.92 -9.70 3.28
N ASN A 72 5.39 -10.91 3.18
CA ASN A 72 6.10 -12.04 2.59
C ASN A 72 6.10 -11.98 1.05
N VAL A 73 5.27 -11.12 0.43
CA VAL A 73 5.31 -10.92 -1.03
C VAL A 73 6.58 -10.14 -1.38
N PRO A 74 7.52 -10.75 -2.11
CA PRO A 74 8.81 -10.13 -2.34
C PRO A 74 8.70 -9.04 -3.40
N LEU A 75 9.24 -7.85 -3.13
CA LEU A 75 9.17 -6.73 -4.06
C LEU A 75 10.46 -6.56 -4.88
N GLN A 76 10.30 -6.14 -6.12
CA GLN A 76 11.36 -5.69 -7.02
C GLN A 76 11.43 -4.15 -6.98
N ASN A 77 12.63 -3.57 -6.88
CA ASN A 77 12.81 -2.13 -7.06
C ASN A 77 12.30 -1.76 -8.46
N PRO A 78 11.30 -0.84 -8.57
CA PRO A 78 10.66 -0.52 -9.84
C PRO A 78 11.60 0.19 -10.82
N LEU A 79 12.65 0.85 -10.31
CA LEU A 79 13.79 1.26 -11.11
C LEU A 79 14.87 0.18 -10.92
N SER A 80 15.15 -0.61 -11.96
CA SER A 80 16.14 -1.69 -11.86
C SER A 80 17.49 -1.20 -11.32
N SER A 81 18.35 -2.11 -10.87
CA SER A 81 19.73 -1.81 -10.43
C SER A 81 20.63 -1.16 -11.49
N ALA A 82 20.12 -0.95 -12.72
CA ALA A 82 20.79 -0.20 -13.77
C ALA A 82 20.85 1.32 -13.52
N TYR A 83 20.06 1.85 -12.58
CA TYR A 83 20.06 3.26 -12.21
C TYR A 83 20.51 3.43 -10.78
N THR A 84 21.38 4.41 -10.51
CA THR A 84 21.53 4.92 -9.15
C THR A 84 20.34 5.83 -8.86
N ILE A 85 19.84 5.76 -7.63
CA ILE A 85 18.80 6.65 -7.12
C ILE A 85 19.49 7.63 -6.15
N PRO A 86 20.07 8.73 -6.65
CA PRO A 86 20.85 9.66 -5.82
C PRO A 86 20.00 10.45 -4.83
N SER A 87 18.67 10.49 -5.03
CA SER A 87 17.75 11.23 -4.19
C SER A 87 16.39 10.56 -4.14
N GLU A 88 15.87 10.42 -2.92
CA GLU A 88 14.56 9.87 -2.64
C GLU A 88 13.70 10.89 -1.89
N GLY A 89 12.50 11.15 -2.41
CA GLY A 89 11.45 11.81 -1.64
C GLY A 89 11.05 10.91 -0.47
N THR A 90 11.04 11.45 0.74
CA THR A 90 10.76 10.66 1.95
C THR A 90 9.29 10.27 2.04
N PHE A 91 9.02 8.98 2.29
CA PHE A 91 7.71 8.47 2.67
C PHE A 91 7.23 9.11 3.96
N ALA A 92 5.95 9.48 4.01
CA ALA A 92 5.33 10.26 5.08
C ALA A 92 6.02 11.62 5.33
N ALA A 93 6.66 12.23 4.33
CA ALA A 93 7.15 13.60 4.47
C ALA A 93 5.97 14.56 4.69
N ASN A 94 6.07 15.43 5.69
CA ASN A 94 5.08 16.46 5.95
C ASN A 94 5.15 17.53 4.84
N LYS A 95 4.04 17.73 4.12
CA LYS A 95 3.85 18.73 3.06
C LYS A 95 2.86 19.83 3.49
N GLY A 96 2.81 20.12 4.78
CA GLY A 96 1.91 21.09 5.40
C GLY A 96 0.62 20.44 5.88
N ALA A 97 -0.44 20.56 5.09
CA ALA A 97 -1.75 19.99 5.42
C ALA A 97 -1.85 18.48 5.14
N GLU A 98 -0.83 17.91 4.51
CA GLU A 98 -0.85 16.57 3.91
C GLU A 98 0.49 15.85 4.15
N TYR A 99 0.45 14.52 4.15
CA TYR A 99 1.65 13.68 4.22
C TYR A 99 1.89 12.99 2.89
N HIS A 100 3.16 12.90 2.49
CA HIS A 100 3.56 12.28 1.25
C HIS A 100 3.52 10.75 1.37
N HIS A 101 2.43 10.10 0.94
CA HIS A 101 2.21 8.65 1.08
C HIS A 101 2.96 7.79 0.05
N ALA A 102 4.07 8.30 -0.46
CA ALA A 102 4.85 7.69 -1.53
C ALA A 102 6.34 7.96 -1.35
N VAL A 103 7.15 7.31 -2.19
CA VAL A 103 8.56 7.67 -2.39
C VAL A 103 8.76 8.22 -3.78
N ASP A 104 9.57 9.27 -3.90
CA ASP A 104 9.93 9.86 -5.18
C ASP A 104 11.32 9.41 -5.59
N LEU A 105 11.40 8.47 -6.53
CA LEU A 105 12.67 7.90 -6.97
C LEU A 105 13.20 8.70 -8.15
N HIS A 106 14.25 9.49 -7.92
CA HIS A 106 14.87 10.31 -8.95
C HIS A 106 16.03 9.50 -9.56
N PRO A 107 15.94 9.08 -10.83
CA PRO A 107 17.08 8.45 -11.49
C PRO A 107 18.21 9.46 -11.71
N ASP A 108 19.46 8.97 -11.72
CA ASP A 108 20.65 9.76 -12.00
C ASP A 108 20.50 10.73 -13.19
N GLY A 109 20.95 11.96 -12.98
CA GLY A 109 20.91 13.01 -13.99
C GLY A 109 19.50 13.41 -14.43
N PHE A 110 18.46 13.05 -13.65
CA PHE A 110 17.05 13.25 -14.00
C PHE A 110 16.70 12.62 -15.36
N ALA A 111 17.19 11.41 -15.60
CA ALA A 111 16.90 10.70 -16.85
C ALA A 111 15.39 10.46 -17.02
N THR A 112 14.88 10.72 -18.23
CA THR A 112 13.47 10.47 -18.58
C THR A 112 13.24 9.18 -19.34
N ASN A 113 14.26 8.66 -20.03
CA ASN A 113 14.22 7.34 -20.67
C ASN A 113 14.78 6.30 -19.70
N VAL A 114 13.89 5.76 -18.86
CA VAL A 114 14.25 4.78 -17.83
C VAL A 114 13.28 3.62 -17.85
N ASN A 115 13.79 2.40 -17.77
CA ASN A 115 12.93 1.22 -17.69
C ASN A 115 12.30 1.12 -16.30
N ILE A 116 10.97 1.09 -16.26
CA ILE A 116 10.16 0.89 -15.05
C ILE A 116 9.59 -0.52 -15.07
N TYR A 117 9.78 -1.25 -13.98
CA TYR A 117 9.40 -2.65 -13.84
C TYR A 117 8.32 -2.85 -12.78
N ALA A 118 7.46 -3.85 -12.98
CA ALA A 118 6.47 -4.27 -12.00
C ALA A 118 7.16 -4.74 -10.70
N ALA A 119 6.79 -4.16 -9.56
CA ALA A 119 7.36 -4.48 -8.27
C ALA A 119 6.92 -5.85 -7.74
N HIS A 120 5.78 -6.39 -8.18
CA HIS A 120 5.27 -7.70 -7.79
C HIS A 120 4.47 -8.34 -8.94
N ASP A 121 4.20 -9.63 -8.81
CA ASP A 121 3.25 -10.32 -9.69
C ASP A 121 1.85 -9.75 -9.46
N GLY A 122 1.02 -9.67 -10.50
CA GLY A 122 -0.34 -9.19 -10.31
C GLY A 122 -1.09 -8.93 -11.59
N THR A 123 -2.20 -8.23 -11.46
CA THR A 123 -3.02 -7.75 -12.57
C THR A 123 -2.91 -6.24 -12.63
N ILE A 124 -2.69 -5.69 -13.83
CA ILE A 124 -2.79 -4.26 -14.05
C ILE A 124 -4.24 -3.86 -13.93
N THR A 125 -4.61 -3.14 -12.87
CA THR A 125 -6.00 -2.70 -12.70
C THR A 125 -6.28 -1.41 -13.45
N ARG A 126 -5.24 -0.60 -13.69
CA ARG A 126 -5.37 0.64 -14.46
C ARG A 126 -4.10 1.05 -15.20
N CYS A 127 -4.30 1.57 -16.40
CA CYS A 127 -3.34 2.38 -17.14
C CYS A 127 -4.02 3.71 -17.48
N GLN A 128 -3.57 4.81 -16.88
CA GLN A 128 -4.14 6.13 -17.08
C GLN A 128 -3.19 6.95 -17.96
N THR A 129 -3.62 7.31 -19.17
CA THR A 129 -2.88 8.15 -20.13
C THR A 129 -3.52 9.51 -20.37
N GLN A 130 -4.68 9.77 -19.78
CA GLN A 130 -5.37 11.05 -19.89
C GLN A 130 -5.37 11.74 -18.53
N GLY A 131 -5.20 13.06 -18.50
CA GLY A 131 -5.42 13.81 -17.27
C GLY A 131 -6.85 13.59 -16.77
N LEU A 132 -7.02 13.25 -15.50
CA LEU A 132 -8.37 13.16 -14.93
C LEU A 132 -8.95 14.56 -14.74
N PRO A 133 -10.28 14.72 -14.81
CA PRO A 133 -10.94 15.99 -14.54
C PRO A 133 -10.48 16.54 -13.18
N GLY A 134 -10.06 17.81 -13.16
CA GLY A 134 -9.55 18.46 -11.94
C GLY A 134 -8.03 18.48 -11.79
N GLY A 135 -7.27 17.89 -12.73
CA GLY A 135 -5.81 17.87 -12.71
C GLY A 135 -5.28 16.80 -11.75
N THR A 136 -4.88 15.66 -12.28
CA THR A 136 -4.23 14.61 -11.48
C THR A 136 -2.83 15.05 -11.09
N VAL A 137 -2.43 14.77 -9.85
CA VAL A 137 -1.04 14.91 -9.45
C VAL A 137 -0.11 14.01 -10.27
N TYR A 138 -0.54 12.81 -10.69
CA TYR A 138 0.35 11.84 -11.34
C TYR A 138 0.59 12.04 -12.85
N ARG A 139 -0.23 12.83 -13.56
CA ARG A 139 -0.33 12.83 -15.04
C ARG A 139 -0.71 11.46 -15.62
N HIS A 140 0.26 10.58 -15.86
CA HIS A 140 0.02 9.19 -16.28
C HIS A 140 0.47 8.24 -15.17
N PHE A 141 -0.27 7.15 -15.00
CA PHE A 141 0.08 6.16 -14.01
C PHE A 141 -0.38 4.75 -14.38
N ILE A 142 0.29 3.77 -13.80
CA ILE A 142 -0.11 2.36 -13.82
C ILE A 142 -0.42 1.94 -12.38
N THR A 143 -1.43 1.08 -12.21
CA THR A 143 -1.68 0.38 -10.95
C THR A 143 -1.64 -1.13 -11.16
N ILE A 144 -0.98 -1.83 -10.24
CA ILE A 144 -0.89 -3.29 -10.24
C ILE A 144 -1.45 -3.80 -8.92
N SER A 145 -2.40 -4.73 -8.99
CA SER A 145 -3.03 -5.34 -7.81
C SER A 145 -2.73 -6.84 -7.74
N GLN A 146 -2.52 -7.31 -6.51
CA GLN A 146 -2.39 -8.72 -6.17
C GLN A 146 -3.28 -9.02 -4.95
N ASP A 147 -4.15 -10.01 -5.09
CA ASP A 147 -4.88 -10.54 -3.94
C ASP A 147 -3.91 -11.23 -2.97
N ILE A 148 -4.06 -10.92 -1.69
CA ILE A 148 -3.28 -11.52 -0.60
C ILE A 148 -4.16 -12.55 0.08
N GLN A 149 -3.68 -13.79 0.07
CA GLN A 149 -4.36 -14.92 0.66
C GLN A 149 -3.71 -15.33 1.97
N ASP A 150 -4.52 -15.83 2.90
CA ASP A 150 -4.03 -16.53 4.08
C ASP A 150 -3.59 -17.97 3.75
N SER A 151 -3.13 -18.69 4.77
CA SER A 151 -2.75 -20.11 4.63
C SER A 151 -3.91 -21.04 4.21
N GLY A 152 -5.16 -20.60 4.33
CA GLY A 152 -6.35 -21.29 3.87
C GLY A 152 -6.81 -20.90 2.45
N ALA A 153 -6.00 -20.13 1.71
CA ALA A 153 -6.33 -19.56 0.39
C ALA A 153 -7.52 -18.58 0.39
N THR A 154 -7.90 -18.06 1.56
CA THR A 154 -8.93 -17.02 1.67
C THR A 154 -8.29 -15.66 1.37
N THR A 155 -8.91 -14.85 0.52
CA THR A 155 -8.43 -13.49 0.26
C THR A 155 -8.71 -12.61 1.48
N ILE A 156 -7.65 -12.15 2.13
CA ILE A 156 -7.70 -11.34 3.35
C ILE A 156 -7.29 -9.88 3.12
N GLY A 157 -6.81 -9.55 1.92
CA GLY A 157 -6.63 -8.19 1.46
C GLY A 157 -6.02 -8.13 0.07
N LYS A 158 -5.54 -6.95 -0.32
CA LYS A 158 -4.87 -6.74 -1.61
C LYS A 158 -3.65 -5.86 -1.41
N LEU A 159 -2.58 -6.23 -2.10
CA LEU A 159 -1.42 -5.38 -2.33
C LEU A 159 -1.64 -4.62 -3.63
N VAL A 160 -1.53 -3.29 -3.60
CA VAL A 160 -1.61 -2.46 -4.79
C VAL A 160 -0.37 -1.58 -4.87
N THR A 161 0.28 -1.55 -6.04
CA THR A 161 1.35 -0.59 -6.31
C THR A 161 0.93 0.43 -7.36
N ILE A 162 1.35 1.68 -7.17
CA ILE A 162 1.11 2.77 -8.13
C ILE A 162 2.44 3.31 -8.63
N TYR A 163 2.51 3.49 -9.95
CA TYR A 163 3.64 4.03 -10.67
C TYR A 163 3.18 5.34 -11.30
N GLY A 164 3.40 6.46 -10.61
CA GLY A 164 3.00 7.80 -11.03
C GLY A 164 4.08 8.52 -11.85
N HIS A 165 3.70 9.64 -12.46
CA HIS A 165 4.57 10.48 -13.27
C HIS A 165 5.23 9.77 -14.45
N LEU A 166 4.51 8.82 -15.05
CA LEU A 166 4.96 8.15 -16.26
C LEU A 166 4.74 9.03 -17.51
N ALA A 167 5.44 8.72 -18.59
CA ALA A 167 5.19 9.26 -19.93
C ALA A 167 4.74 8.14 -20.88
N LEU A 168 3.65 7.48 -20.48
CA LEU A 168 2.99 6.38 -21.20
C LEU A 168 2.65 6.69 -22.68
N ASP A 169 2.51 7.96 -23.04
CA ASP A 169 2.31 8.44 -24.42
C ASP A 169 3.56 8.27 -25.31
N LEU A 170 4.73 8.06 -24.72
CA LEU A 170 6.00 7.82 -25.42
C LEU A 170 6.37 6.33 -25.49
N ASP A 171 5.67 5.47 -24.76
CA ASP A 171 5.96 4.03 -24.70
C ASP A 171 5.43 3.30 -25.95
N THR A 172 6.22 2.36 -26.47
CA THR A 172 5.77 1.43 -27.50
C THR A 172 5.37 0.10 -26.87
N GLY A 173 4.10 -0.30 -26.99
CA GLY A 173 3.65 -1.62 -26.53
C GLY A 173 3.33 -1.69 -25.04
N MET A 174 2.59 -0.70 -24.53
CA MET A 174 2.15 -0.69 -23.13
C MET A 174 1.27 -1.88 -22.77
N PRO A 175 1.37 -2.38 -21.53
CA PRO A 175 0.47 -3.42 -21.07
C PRO A 175 -0.94 -2.85 -20.87
N ALA A 176 -1.95 -3.64 -21.24
CA ALA A 176 -3.36 -3.23 -21.15
C ALA A 176 -3.92 -3.46 -19.73
N SER A 177 -4.90 -2.68 -19.32
CA SER A 177 -5.66 -2.99 -18.09
C SER A 177 -6.31 -4.38 -18.20
N GLY A 178 -6.31 -5.11 -17.09
CA GLY A 178 -6.70 -6.52 -17.01
C GLY A 178 -5.60 -7.50 -17.41
N SER A 179 -4.46 -7.05 -17.93
CA SER A 179 -3.34 -7.94 -18.21
C SER A 179 -2.62 -8.34 -16.91
N THR A 180 -2.16 -9.60 -16.87
CA THR A 180 -1.29 -10.08 -15.81
C THR A 180 0.15 -9.70 -16.10
N VAL A 181 0.89 -9.33 -15.06
CA VAL A 181 2.32 -9.04 -15.12
C VAL A 181 3.07 -9.86 -14.08
N SER A 182 4.30 -10.24 -14.43
CA SER A 182 5.24 -10.82 -13.47
C SER A 182 6.09 -9.74 -12.82
N ARG A 183 6.53 -9.98 -11.59
CA ARG A 183 7.53 -9.18 -10.91
C ARG A 183 8.79 -9.05 -11.76
N GLY A 184 9.27 -7.81 -11.93
CA GLY A 184 10.41 -7.49 -12.79
C GLY A 184 10.07 -7.42 -14.27
N GLN A 185 8.80 -7.56 -14.67
CA GLN A 185 8.37 -7.31 -16.05
C GLN A 185 8.41 -5.81 -16.34
N LEU A 186 8.90 -5.43 -17.53
CA LEU A 186 8.88 -4.04 -18.00
C LEU A 186 7.43 -3.58 -18.20
N ILE A 187 7.07 -2.43 -17.60
CA ILE A 187 5.72 -1.85 -17.69
C ILE A 187 5.70 -0.45 -18.29
N SER A 188 6.83 0.26 -18.29
CA SER A 188 7.01 1.56 -18.96
C SER A 188 8.50 1.82 -19.21
N GLN A 189 8.81 2.73 -20.14
CA GLN A 189 10.19 3.13 -20.47
C GLN A 189 10.45 4.62 -20.26
N HIS A 190 9.43 5.38 -19.83
CA HIS A 190 9.56 6.83 -19.76
C HIS A 190 8.93 7.44 -18.51
N LEU A 191 9.68 8.36 -17.89
CA LEU A 191 9.20 9.28 -16.86
C LEU A 191 8.83 10.63 -17.48
N TYR A 192 7.85 11.28 -16.87
CA TYR A 192 7.43 12.62 -17.23
C TYR A 192 8.40 13.66 -16.65
N SER A 193 8.84 14.59 -17.50
CA SER A 193 9.79 15.63 -17.11
C SER A 193 9.17 16.91 -16.53
N GLY A 194 7.87 17.12 -16.72
CA GLY A 194 7.19 18.35 -16.30
C GLY A 194 6.70 18.36 -14.85
N THR A 195 7.18 17.46 -14.01
CA THR A 195 6.91 17.45 -12.57
C THR A 195 7.67 18.55 -11.86
N VAL A 196 7.12 19.03 -10.74
CA VAL A 196 7.87 19.92 -9.83
C VAL A 196 8.96 19.08 -9.15
N GLY A 197 10.21 19.53 -9.23
CA GLY A 197 11.38 18.75 -8.76
C GLY A 197 12.09 17.95 -9.85
N GLY A 198 11.54 17.92 -11.07
CA GLY A 198 12.12 17.22 -12.21
C GLY A 198 11.72 15.73 -12.31
N PRO A 199 12.12 15.04 -13.38
CA PRO A 199 11.78 13.64 -13.64
C PRO A 199 12.03 12.72 -12.45
N HIS A 200 10.98 12.03 -12.00
CA HIS A 200 11.04 11.00 -10.96
C HIS A 200 9.88 10.03 -11.10
N LEU A 201 10.05 8.84 -10.51
CA LEU A 201 8.96 7.89 -10.32
C LEU A 201 8.31 8.15 -8.95
N HIS A 202 7.04 8.53 -8.94
CA HIS A 202 6.22 8.54 -7.72
C HIS A 202 5.71 7.12 -7.47
N PHE A 203 6.25 6.43 -6.48
CA PHE A 203 5.95 5.03 -6.21
C PHE A 203 5.20 4.85 -4.89
N GLU A 204 4.06 4.16 -4.95
CA GLU A 204 3.23 3.88 -3.78
C GLU A 204 3.05 2.38 -3.58
N ILE A 205 2.94 2.01 -2.30
CA ILE A 205 2.46 0.70 -1.87
C ILE A 205 1.20 0.94 -1.05
N ARG A 206 0.08 0.35 -1.48
CA ARG A 206 -1.23 0.47 -0.85
C ARG A 206 -1.72 -0.88 -0.38
N TYR A 207 -2.44 -0.86 0.73
CA TYR A 207 -3.07 -2.01 1.35
C TYR A 207 -4.58 -1.82 1.29
N TYR A 208 -5.28 -2.78 0.68
CA TYR A 208 -6.74 -2.75 0.54
C TYR A 208 -7.41 -3.96 1.18
N ARG A 209 -8.68 -3.81 1.58
CA ARG A 209 -9.52 -4.92 2.05
C ARG A 209 -9.93 -5.81 0.87
N PRO A 210 -10.33 -7.06 1.12
CA PRO A 210 -10.83 -7.95 0.05
C PRO A 210 -12.01 -7.35 -0.73
N THR A 211 -12.93 -6.71 0.00
CA THR A 211 -14.17 -6.14 -0.54
C THR A 211 -13.96 -4.80 -1.24
N ASP A 212 -12.79 -4.17 -1.04
CA ASP A 212 -12.48 -2.92 -1.70
C ASP A 212 -12.33 -3.17 -3.20
N SER A 213 -13.28 -2.64 -3.96
CA SER A 213 -13.24 -2.70 -5.41
C SER A 213 -12.25 -1.65 -5.90
N VAL A 214 -11.05 -2.11 -6.18
CA VAL A 214 -10.07 -1.44 -7.04
C VAL A 214 -10.69 -1.47 -8.44
N VAL A 215 -11.36 -0.38 -8.84
CA VAL A 215 -12.19 -0.42 -10.05
C VAL A 215 -11.31 -0.43 -11.29
N ASN A 216 -11.26 -1.62 -11.91
CA ASN A 216 -10.77 -1.85 -13.25
C ASN A 216 -11.44 -0.88 -14.23
N GLY A 217 -10.65 -0.01 -14.85
CA GLY A 217 -11.17 0.87 -15.88
C GLY A 217 -10.15 1.85 -16.41
N CYS A 218 -9.57 1.52 -17.57
CA CYS A 218 -9.21 2.55 -18.54
C CYS A 218 -10.52 3.07 -19.15
N THR A 219 -11.28 3.87 -18.40
CA THR A 219 -12.51 4.46 -18.95
C THR A 219 -12.12 5.68 -19.79
N LEU A 220 -11.88 5.46 -21.08
CA LEU A 220 -12.18 6.49 -22.08
C LEU A 220 -13.69 6.74 -21.99
N ASN A 221 -14.08 7.89 -21.41
CA ASN A 221 -15.47 8.37 -21.23
C ASN A 221 -16.25 7.91 -19.98
N GLY A 222 -15.66 8.13 -18.80
CA GLY A 222 -16.37 8.64 -17.62
C GLY A 222 -17.59 7.86 -17.10
N THR A 223 -17.36 6.95 -16.17
CA THR A 223 -18.01 6.88 -14.84
C THR A 223 -17.55 5.59 -14.14
N SER A 224 -17.00 5.72 -12.93
CA SER A 224 -16.65 4.58 -12.08
C SER A 224 -16.94 4.93 -10.62
N THR A 225 -17.73 4.11 -9.94
CA THR A 225 -18.16 4.27 -8.54
C THR A 225 -17.23 3.56 -7.54
N GLY A 226 -15.92 3.57 -7.78
CA GLY A 226 -14.91 2.89 -6.98
C GLY A 226 -14.18 3.80 -5.99
N ILE A 227 -13.40 3.19 -5.08
CA ILE A 227 -12.39 3.93 -4.32
C ILE A 227 -11.40 4.52 -5.33
N PRO A 228 -11.11 5.83 -5.30
CA PRO A 228 -10.20 6.42 -6.26
C PRO A 228 -8.80 5.81 -6.11
N GLU A 229 -8.35 5.11 -7.15
CA GLU A 229 -6.96 4.63 -7.27
C GLU A 229 -5.94 5.78 -7.41
N TYR A 230 -6.37 7.03 -7.38
CA TYR A 230 -5.51 8.18 -7.56
C TYR A 230 -5.75 9.21 -6.48
N TYR A 231 -4.65 9.84 -6.04
CA TYR A 231 -4.71 11.03 -5.23
C TYR A 231 -5.29 12.18 -6.05
N GLN A 232 -6.38 12.73 -5.57
CA GLN A 232 -6.96 13.97 -6.03
C GLN A 232 -6.44 15.02 -5.05
N SER A 233 -5.57 15.95 -5.50
CA SER A 233 -5.16 17.08 -4.65
C SER A 233 -6.36 17.99 -4.46
N PHE A 234 -7.17 17.74 -3.44
CA PHE A 234 -8.29 18.60 -3.11
C PHE A 234 -8.27 18.92 -1.63
N ALA A 235 -8.37 20.23 -1.41
CA ALA A 235 -8.92 20.97 -0.29
C ALA A 235 -10.11 20.33 0.49
N SER A 236 -10.53 19.10 0.20
CA SER A 236 -11.50 18.34 0.99
C SER A 236 -10.80 17.45 1.99
N GLY A 237 -10.44 18.04 3.14
CA GLY A 237 -10.36 17.53 4.53
C GLY A 237 -10.22 16.04 4.93
N SER A 238 -10.21 15.06 4.03
CA SER A 238 -10.67 13.69 4.31
C SER A 238 -9.60 12.62 4.10
N PHE A 239 -8.66 12.79 3.17
CA PHE A 239 -7.68 11.75 2.84
C PHE A 239 -6.25 12.04 3.32
N THR A 240 -5.96 13.26 3.79
CA THR A 240 -4.59 13.65 4.20
C THR A 240 -4.57 14.65 5.36
N THR A 241 -5.72 15.19 5.76
CA THR A 241 -5.81 16.17 6.84
C THR A 241 -5.70 15.50 8.20
N ARG A 242 -5.02 16.16 9.15
CA ARG A 242 -4.88 15.70 10.53
C ARG A 242 -6.25 15.60 11.23
N SER A 243 -6.90 14.44 11.29
CA SER A 243 -7.98 14.16 12.23
C SER A 243 -7.50 14.13 13.69
N ALA A 244 -8.47 14.35 14.56
CA ALA A 244 -8.33 14.71 15.97
C ALA A 244 -7.38 13.81 16.76
N GLY A 245 -6.55 14.44 17.60
CA GLY A 245 -5.60 13.78 18.51
C GLY A 245 -4.13 13.94 18.10
N PRO A 246 -3.17 13.46 18.92
CA PRO A 246 -1.72 13.65 18.76
C PRO A 246 -1.10 12.77 17.65
N TRP A 247 -1.85 12.42 16.60
CA TRP A 247 -1.36 11.59 15.51
C TRP A 247 -0.47 12.42 14.57
N SER A 248 0.68 11.85 14.16
CA SER A 248 1.79 12.56 13.50
C SER A 248 2.17 12.00 12.12
N LEU A 249 1.41 11.07 11.56
CA LEU A 249 1.80 10.33 10.35
C LEU A 249 0.80 10.39 9.17
N GLY A 250 -0.29 11.14 9.28
CA GLY A 250 -1.25 11.34 8.18
C GLY A 250 -2.40 10.34 8.17
N PHE A 251 -3.49 10.68 7.46
CA PHE A 251 -4.75 9.93 7.47
C PHE A 251 -4.90 9.04 6.25
N TRP A 252 -5.60 7.93 6.45
CA TRP A 252 -6.18 7.09 5.41
C TRP A 252 -7.66 6.94 5.75
N ASP A 253 -8.51 6.97 4.73
CA ASP A 253 -9.96 6.91 4.90
C ASP A 253 -10.36 5.58 5.55
N PRO A 254 -10.97 5.55 6.74
CA PRO A 254 -11.35 4.29 7.38
C PRO A 254 -12.42 3.52 6.59
N SER A 255 -13.15 4.20 5.70
CA SER A 255 -14.15 3.60 4.83
C SER A 255 -13.56 2.98 3.56
N ALA A 256 -12.25 3.08 3.33
CA ALA A 256 -11.53 2.54 2.19
C ALA A 256 -10.21 1.92 2.63
N GLY A 257 -9.83 0.73 2.16
CA GLY A 257 -8.49 0.16 2.37
C GLY A 257 -8.06 -0.11 3.82
N TYR A 258 -6.78 -0.47 3.96
CA TYR A 258 -6.07 -0.66 5.22
C TYR A 258 -4.97 0.40 5.44
N GLY A 259 -4.44 1.03 4.38
CA GLY A 259 -3.44 2.10 4.48
C GLY A 259 -2.38 2.07 3.38
N TYR A 260 -1.21 2.64 3.69
CA TYR A 260 -0.01 2.60 2.84
C TYR A 260 1.15 1.85 3.49
N GLY A 261 1.86 1.08 2.67
CA GLY A 261 3.07 0.38 3.08
C GLY A 261 4.31 1.25 2.94
N TYR A 262 5.16 1.26 3.96
CA TYR A 262 6.49 1.84 3.87
C TYR A 262 7.37 0.90 3.01
N PRO A 263 7.98 1.36 1.89
CA PRO A 263 8.82 0.53 1.03
C PRO A 263 9.97 -0.22 1.75
N ALA A 264 10.67 0.40 2.69
CA ALA A 264 11.71 -0.22 3.51
C ALA A 264 11.24 -1.44 4.34
N ASN A 265 9.94 -1.52 4.72
CA ASN A 265 9.40 -2.71 5.38
C ASN A 265 9.30 -3.94 4.46
N ARG A 266 9.58 -3.76 3.17
CA ARG A 266 9.42 -4.77 2.11
C ARG A 266 10.75 -5.19 1.50
N SER A 267 11.86 -4.86 2.16
CA SER A 267 13.22 -5.06 1.65
C SER A 267 13.44 -4.43 0.26
N LEU A 268 12.64 -3.42 -0.07
CA LEU A 268 12.91 -2.55 -1.20
C LEU A 268 14.12 -1.71 -0.77
N ASN A 269 15.33 -2.19 -1.10
CA ASN A 269 16.52 -1.38 -1.05
C ASN A 269 16.38 -0.36 -2.19
N LEU A 270 15.79 0.77 -1.84
CA LEU A 270 15.79 1.96 -2.67
C LEU A 270 17.21 2.56 -2.67
#